data_AF-A0AAV5V1M0-F1
#
_entry.id   AF-A0AAV5V1M0-F1
#
_cell.length_a   1.000
_cell.length_b   1.000
_cell.length_c   1.000
_cell.angle_alpha   90.00
_cell.angle_beta   90.00
_cell.angle_gamma   90.00
#
_symmetry.space_group_name_H-M   'P 1'
#
loop_
_entity.id
_entity.type
_entity.pdbx_description
1 polymer ?
#
loop_
_entity_poly.entity_id
_entity_poly.type
_entity_poly.pdbx_seq_one_letter_code
_entity_poly.pdbx_strand_id
1 'polypeptide(L)'
;YLQVQKMILDDLNKSRQLMLKNSGPRLETTRTDSTQCTDQRSLVLAAGLETSNHPTTWVANNSNYNNPVLPVFPRFDDDPKKDEPTSNAANP
;
A
#
# COMPACT_ATOMS: atom_id res chain seq x y z
N TYR A 1 28.37 -5.50 35.66
CA TYR A 1 27.05 -4.90 35.37
C TYR A 1 27.00 -4.27 33.98
N LEU A 2 27.87 -3.32 33.63
CA LEU A 2 27.92 -2.67 32.30
C LEU A 2 28.14 -3.65 31.13
N GLN A 3 28.98 -4.68 31.32
CA GLN A 3 29.24 -5.69 30.28
C GLN A 3 28.00 -6.53 29.92
N VAL A 4 27.18 -6.85 30.93
CA VAL A 4 25.95 -7.63 30.76
C VAL A 4 24.90 -6.81 30.02
N GLN A 5 24.81 -5.50 30.31
CA GLN A 5 23.91 -4.61 29.58
C GLN A 5 24.30 -4.45 28.10
N LYS A 6 25.61 -4.41 27.79
CA LYS A 6 26.08 -4.40 26.40
C LYS A 6 25.69 -5.67 25.64
N MET A 7 25.91 -6.85 26.24
CA MET A 7 25.49 -8.11 25.64
C MET A 7 23.97 -8.16 25.38
N ILE A 8 23.15 -7.72 26.34
CA ILE A 8 21.70 -7.68 26.17
C ILE A 8 21.30 -6.74 25.02
N LEU A 9 21.94 -5.56 24.94
CA LEU A 9 21.66 -4.60 23.88
C LEU A 9 22.07 -5.14 22.50
N ASP A 10 23.19 -5.84 22.42
CA ASP A 10 23.69 -6.46 21.18
C ASP A 10 22.79 -7.60 20.71
N ASP A 11 22.32 -8.45 21.62
CA ASP A 11 21.38 -9.54 21.33
C ASP A 11 20.01 -9.01 20.87
N LEU A 12 19.51 -7.95 21.51
CA LEU A 12 18.28 -7.27 21.10
C LEU A 12 18.41 -6.66 19.69
N ASN A 13 19.53 -5.99 19.41
CA ASN A 13 19.79 -5.41 18.09
C ASN A 13 19.93 -6.47 17.00
N LYS A 14 20.56 -7.60 17.31
CA LYS A 14 20.70 -8.74 16.38
C LYS A 14 19.33 -9.35 16.06
N SER A 15 18.48 -9.56 17.07
CA SER A 15 17.11 -10.03 16.90
C SER A 15 16.27 -9.06 16.05
N ARG A 16 16.35 -7.76 16.34
CA ARG A 16 15.68 -6.70 15.56
C ARG A 16 16.09 -6.74 14.08
N GLN A 17 17.38 -6.86 13.81
CA GLN A 17 17.88 -6.94 12.43
C GLN A 17 17.40 -8.20 11.71
N LEU A 18 17.31 -9.35 12.38
CA LEU A 18 16.79 -10.58 11.76
C LEU A 18 15.30 -10.46 11.40
N MET A 19 14.50 -9.82 12.26
CA MET A 19 13.08 -9.55 11.95
C MET A 19 12.91 -8.59 10.76
N LEU A 20 13.75 -7.56 10.69
CA LEU A 20 13.72 -6.60 9.58
C LEU A 20 14.27 -7.20 8.27
N LYS A 21 15.23 -8.14 8.33
CA LYS A 21 15.78 -8.82 7.15
C LYS A 21 14.78 -9.77 6.46
N ASN A 22 13.81 -10.30 7.20
CA ASN A 22 12.69 -11.06 6.63
C ASN A 22 11.61 -10.15 6.04
N SER A 23 11.68 -8.85 6.35
CA SER A 23 11.01 -7.84 5.56
C SER A 23 11.93 -7.61 4.34
N GLY A 24 11.84 -8.48 3.34
CA GLY A 24 12.28 -8.13 1.99
C GLY A 24 11.70 -6.77 1.60
N PRO A 25 12.22 -6.10 0.55
CA PRO A 25 11.69 -4.81 0.14
C PRO A 25 10.18 -4.91 0.17
N ARG A 26 9.55 -4.21 1.13
CA ARG A 26 8.11 -3.98 1.08
C ARG A 26 8.04 -3.24 -0.23
N LEU A 27 7.69 -3.95 -1.30
CA LEU A 27 7.29 -3.36 -2.55
C LEU A 27 6.33 -2.30 -2.05
N GLU A 28 6.76 -1.03 -2.10
CA GLU A 28 5.85 0.08 -2.16
C GLU A 28 4.89 -0.41 -3.21
N THR A 29 3.76 -0.90 -2.73
CA THR A 29 2.81 -1.60 -3.57
C THR A 29 2.27 -0.44 -4.34
N THR A 30 2.94 -0.17 -5.47
CA THR A 30 2.67 0.93 -6.36
C THR A 30 1.19 0.81 -6.58
N ARG A 31 0.45 1.81 -6.08
CA ARG A 31 -1.00 1.95 -6.08
C ARG A 31 -1.63 0.75 -6.79
N THR A 32 -2.06 -0.27 -6.04
CA THR A 32 -2.77 -1.41 -6.63
C THR A 32 -4.11 -0.88 -7.09
N ASP A 33 -4.09 -0.24 -8.25
CA ASP A 33 -5.26 0.12 -8.99
C ASP A 33 -5.91 -1.20 -9.35
N SER A 34 -7.22 -1.29 -9.12
CA SER A 34 -8.03 -2.43 -9.52
C SER A 34 -7.85 -2.81 -11.00
N THR A 35 -7.34 -1.88 -11.81
CA THR A 35 -6.94 -2.05 -13.22
C THR A 35 -5.78 -3.02 -13.45
N GLN A 36 -4.99 -3.36 -12.41
CA GLN A 36 -3.91 -4.34 -12.50
C GLN A 36 -4.34 -5.77 -12.13
N CYS A 37 -5.58 -5.94 -11.65
CA CYS A 37 -6.13 -7.27 -11.40
C CYS A 37 -6.53 -7.94 -12.72
N THR A 38 -5.97 -9.10 -13.02
CA THR A 38 -6.29 -9.89 -14.22
C THR A 38 -7.14 -11.12 -13.91
N ASP A 39 -7.32 -11.45 -12.63
CA ASP A 39 -8.17 -12.56 -12.22
C ASP A 39 -9.65 -12.23 -12.39
N GLN A 40 -10.33 -12.95 -13.27
CA GLN A 40 -11.74 -12.70 -13.61
C GLN A 40 -12.67 -12.87 -12.40
N ARG A 41 -12.38 -13.85 -11.52
CA ARG A 41 -13.20 -14.10 -10.34
C ARG A 41 -13.11 -12.93 -9.37
N SER A 42 -11.92 -12.41 -9.13
CA SER A 42 -11.67 -11.23 -8.31
C SER A 42 -12.36 -9.98 -8.85
N LEU A 43 -12.29 -9.74 -10.16
CA LEU A 43 -12.95 -8.60 -10.80
C LEU A 43 -14.47 -8.65 -10.65
N VAL A 44 -15.09 -9.81 -10.87
CA VAL A 44 -16.55 -10.00 -10.74
C VAL A 44 -17.00 -9.77 -9.30
N LEU A 45 -16.26 -10.30 -8.32
CA LEU A 45 -16.58 -10.12 -6.90
C LEU A 45 -16.44 -8.67 -6.47
N ALA A 46 -15.38 -7.99 -6.89
CA ALA A 46 -15.20 -6.56 -6.60
C ALA A 46 -16.36 -5.74 -7.17
N ALA A 47 -16.73 -5.95 -8.44
CA ALA A 47 -17.86 -5.23 -9.06
C ALA A 47 -19.19 -5.47 -8.32
N GLY A 48 -19.45 -6.69 -7.85
CA GLY A 48 -20.62 -6.99 -7.03
C GLY A 48 -20.60 -6.24 -5.69
N LEU A 49 -19.44 -6.15 -5.05
CA LEU A 49 -19.28 -5.44 -3.77
C LEU A 49 -19.42 -3.92 -3.91
N GLU A 50 -18.97 -3.32 -5.02
CA GLU A 50 -19.21 -1.90 -5.31
C GLU A 50 -20.70 -1.55 -5.32
N THR A 51 -21.56 -2.49 -5.76
CA THR A 51 -23.02 -2.27 -5.77
C THR A 51 -23.70 -2.47 -4.42
N SER A 52 -23.00 -3.04 -3.44
CA SER A 52 -23.60 -3.49 -2.18
C SER A 52 -23.91 -2.37 -1.18
N ASN A 53 -23.63 -1.09 -1.51
CA ASN A 53 -23.77 0.07 -0.61
C ASN A 53 -23.11 -0.14 0.77
N HIS A 54 -22.07 -0.99 0.84
CA HIS A 54 -21.34 -1.24 2.07
C HIS A 54 -20.32 -0.11 2.31
N PRO A 55 -20.10 0.35 3.55
CA PRO A 55 -19.14 1.43 3.86
C PRO A 55 -17.66 1.06 3.66
N THR A 56 -17.37 -0.17 3.23
CA THR A 56 -15.99 -0.66 3.06
C THR A 56 -15.64 -0.59 1.59
N THR A 57 -14.50 0.02 1.28
CA THR A 57 -13.93 -0.03 -0.06
C THR A 57 -13.26 -1.37 -0.28
N TRP A 58 -13.60 -2.05 -1.37
CA TRP A 58 -13.04 -3.34 -1.74
C TRP A 58 -12.19 -3.19 -2.99
N VAL A 59 -11.11 -3.95 -3.08
CA VAL A 59 -10.29 -4.01 -4.30
C VAL A 59 -10.06 -5.46 -4.73
N ALA A 60 -10.07 -5.68 -6.04
CA ALA A 60 -9.76 -6.97 -6.63
C ALA A 60 -8.29 -7.34 -6.39
N ASN A 61 -8.02 -8.62 -6.16
CA ASN A 61 -6.71 -9.13 -5.80
C ASN A 61 -6.35 -10.40 -6.60
N ASN A 62 -5.13 -10.47 -7.14
CA ASN A 62 -4.62 -11.59 -7.93
C ASN A 62 -4.03 -12.73 -7.05
N SER A 63 -4.57 -12.95 -5.85
CA SER A 63 -3.96 -13.90 -4.91
C SER A 63 -4.30 -15.35 -5.26
N ASN A 64 -3.28 -16.20 -5.30
CA ASN A 64 -3.44 -17.67 -5.43
C ASN A 64 -3.94 -18.33 -4.13
N TYR A 65 -4.05 -17.58 -3.03
CA TYR A 65 -4.42 -18.10 -1.71
C TYR A 65 -5.90 -17.89 -1.38
N ASN A 66 -6.77 -17.91 -2.39
CA ASN A 66 -8.22 -17.76 -2.25
C ASN A 66 -8.65 -16.45 -1.56
N ASN A 67 -7.90 -15.36 -1.79
CA ASN A 67 -8.24 -14.01 -1.34
C ASN A 67 -8.51 -13.09 -2.54
N PRO A 68 -9.65 -13.25 -3.24
CA PRO A 68 -9.93 -12.56 -4.50
C PRO A 68 -10.25 -11.07 -4.33
N VAL A 69 -10.65 -10.64 -3.14
CA VAL A 69 -10.90 -9.23 -2.81
C VAL A 69 -10.31 -8.90 -1.46
N LEU A 70 -9.86 -7.67 -1.28
CA LEU A 70 -9.33 -7.17 -0.01
C LEU A 70 -10.05 -5.89 0.41
N PRO A 71 -10.34 -5.72 1.72
CA PRO A 71 -10.81 -4.45 2.23
C PRO A 71 -9.65 -3.45 2.30
N VAL A 72 -9.89 -2.22 1.91
CA VAL A 72 -8.91 -1.13 1.97
C VAL A 72 -9.55 0.13 2.51
N PHE A 73 -8.72 1.06 2.99
CA PHE A 73 -9.20 2.41 3.29
C PHE A 73 -9.68 3.10 2.00
N PRO A 74 -10.75 3.92 2.07
CA PRO A 74 -11.15 4.77 0.96
C PRO A 74 -9.97 5.58 0.46
N ARG A 75 -9.79 5.60 -0.86
CA ARG A 75 -8.74 6.39 -1.53
C ARG A 75 -9.38 7.67 -2.02
N PHE A 76 -8.70 8.78 -1.81
CA PHE A 76 -9.05 10.06 -2.43
C PHE A 76 -8.18 10.22 -3.68
N ASP A 77 -8.74 10.75 -4.76
CA ASP A 77 -7.96 11.07 -5.94
C ASP A 77 -6.96 12.18 -5.59
N ASP A 78 -5.66 11.91 -5.73
CA ASP A 78 -4.65 12.96 -5.75
C ASP A 78 -4.81 13.70 -7.08
N ASP A 79 -5.60 14.77 -7.09
CA ASP A 79 -5.81 15.62 -8.26
C ASP A 79 -4.50 16.38 -8.57
N PRO A 80 -3.73 16.05 -9.61
CA PRO A 80 -2.41 16.67 -9.84
C PRO A 80 -2.52 18.02 -10.58
N LYS A 81 -3.67 18.70 -10.53
CA LYS A 81 -3.89 19.97 -11.22
C LYS A 81 -4.32 21.08 -10.28
N LYS A 82 -3.39 21.64 -9.52
CA LYS A 82 -3.42 23.03 -9.05
C LYS A 82 -2.08 23.31 -8.42
N ASP A 83 -1.21 23.98 -9.16
CA ASP A 83 -0.17 24.93 -8.70
C ASP A 83 0.73 25.27 -9.91
N GLU A 84 0.14 25.70 -11.02
CA GLU A 84 0.87 26.43 -12.06
C GLU A 84 0.66 27.93 -11.79
N PRO A 85 1.62 28.66 -11.21
CA PRO A 85 1.51 30.10 -11.12
C PRO A 85 1.76 30.67 -12.53
N THR A 86 0.68 30.97 -13.25
CA THR A 86 0.74 31.80 -14.46
C THR A 86 1.18 33.22 -14.07
N SER A 87 2.48 33.49 -14.07
CA SER A 87 2.99 34.87 -14.14
C SER A 87 3.18 35.26 -15.60
N ASN A 88 2.13 35.78 -16.22
CA ASN A 88 2.26 36.58 -17.42
C ASN A 88 2.99 37.88 -17.05
N ALA A 89 4.29 37.96 -17.30
CA ALA A 89 5.02 39.22 -17.29
C ALA A 89 5.54 39.49 -18.72
N ALA A 90 4.97 40.53 -19.29
CA ALA A 90 5.18 41.03 -20.65
C ALA A 90 6.65 41.37 -20.95
N ASN A 91 7.06 41.07 -22.19
CA ASN A 91 8.14 41.79 -22.88
C ASN A 91 7.77 43.28 -23.00
N PRO A 92 8.75 44.17 -22.84
CA PRO A 92 9.17 44.98 -23.98
C PRO A 92 10.65 44.80 -24.35
#